data_AF-A0A925LL61-F1
#
_entry.id   AF-A0A925LL61-F1
#
_cell.length_a   1.000
_cell.length_b   1.000
_cell.length_c   1.000
_cell.angle_alpha   90.00
_cell.angle_beta   90.00
_cell.angle_gamma   90.00
#
_symmetry.space_group_name_H-M   'P 1'
#
loop_
_entity.id
_entity.type
_entity.pdbx_description
1 polymer ?
#
loop_
_entity_poly.entity_id
_entity_poly.type
_entity_poly.pdbx_seq_one_letter_code
_entity_poly.pdbx_strand_id
1 'polypeptide(L)'
;MTSSVAVIDRLAYGGNGVCRIEGKVCFVPFSCPGDEVRLRMTGQKKSYSTAEISEILQPSPYRTIPVCSIFGACGGCSWQHIQYPVQLEQKRQIFAETLWRGARVVADLVSATVASPLEYGYRSRVQFKVSSNRGYLRIGFYRSGTHVVENAPNG
;
A
#
# COMPACT_ATOMS: atom_id res chain seq x y z
N MET A 1 -3.07 20.42 -14.48
CA MET A 1 -2.68 19.06 -14.07
C MET A 1 -3.76 18.12 -14.56
N THR A 2 -3.44 17.18 -15.44
CA THR A 2 -4.41 16.25 -16.02
C THR A 2 -4.87 15.29 -14.93
N SER A 3 -6.17 15.34 -14.61
CA SER A 3 -6.79 14.42 -13.67
C SER A 3 -7.43 13.29 -14.46
N SER A 4 -7.15 12.05 -14.08
CA SER A 4 -7.67 10.84 -14.77
C SER A 4 -8.45 10.00 -13.76
N VAL A 5 -9.60 9.47 -14.19
CA VAL A 5 -10.38 8.51 -13.39
C VAL A 5 -10.00 7.09 -13.81
N ALA A 6 -9.81 6.20 -12.84
CA ALA A 6 -9.49 4.80 -13.09
C ALA A 6 -10.03 3.89 -11.98
N VAL A 7 -10.27 2.64 -12.33
CA VAL A 7 -10.55 1.55 -11.38
C VAL A 7 -9.24 0.83 -11.08
N ILE A 8 -9.03 0.50 -9.81
CA ILE A 8 -7.84 -0.21 -9.34
C ILE A 8 -8.06 -1.72 -9.52
N ASP A 9 -7.24 -2.37 -10.35
CA ASP A 9 -7.46 -3.76 -10.74
C ASP A 9 -6.99 -4.74 -9.65
N ARG A 10 -5.77 -4.54 -9.15
CA ARG A 10 -5.07 -5.45 -8.23
C ARG A 10 -3.93 -4.74 -7.52
N LEU A 11 -3.27 -5.43 -6.58
CA LEU A 11 -2.05 -4.94 -5.95
C LEU A 11 -0.80 -5.48 -6.65
N ALA A 12 0.22 -4.62 -6.74
CA ALA A 12 1.58 -5.03 -7.06
C ALA A 12 2.34 -5.42 -5.79
N TYR A 13 3.47 -6.11 -5.97
CA TYR A 13 4.46 -6.27 -4.91
C TYR A 13 4.81 -4.92 -4.28
N GLY A 14 4.81 -4.86 -2.95
CA GLY A 14 4.98 -3.62 -2.18
C GLY A 14 3.69 -2.87 -1.85
N GLY A 15 2.54 -3.25 -2.43
CA GLY A 15 1.23 -2.76 -2.00
C GLY A 15 0.62 -1.61 -2.78
N ASN A 16 1.28 -1.16 -3.85
CA ASN A 16 0.66 -0.18 -4.72
C ASN A 16 -0.45 -0.87 -5.51
N GLY A 17 -1.63 -0.24 -5.59
CA GLY A 17 -2.62 -0.65 -6.56
C GLY A 17 -2.14 -0.37 -7.97
N VAL A 18 -2.65 -1.16 -8.90
CA VAL A 18 -2.31 -1.12 -10.31
C VAL A 18 -3.58 -0.83 -11.10
N CYS A 19 -3.50 0.15 -11.98
CA CYS A 19 -4.49 0.39 -13.02
C CYS A 19 -3.77 0.69 -14.35
N ARG A 20 -4.54 0.84 -15.43
CA ARG A 20 -4.01 1.30 -16.72
C ARG A 20 -4.65 2.62 -17.12
N ILE A 21 -3.82 3.59 -17.48
CA ILE A 21 -4.24 4.88 -18.02
C ILE A 21 -3.61 4.98 -19.41
N GLU A 22 -4.43 5.17 -20.45
CA GLU A 22 -3.95 5.29 -21.84
C GLU A 22 -3.04 4.11 -22.26
N GLY A 23 -3.39 2.89 -21.84
CA GLY A 23 -2.62 1.67 -22.13
C GLY A 23 -1.34 1.47 -21.31
N LYS A 24 -0.97 2.44 -20.46
CA LYS A 24 0.24 2.41 -19.64
C LYS A 24 -0.07 2.02 -18.19
N VAL A 25 0.77 1.18 -17.60
CA VAL A 25 0.65 0.77 -16.20
C VAL A 25 0.86 1.97 -15.28
N CYS A 26 -0.05 2.16 -14.33
CA CYS A 26 0.05 3.20 -13.30
C CYS A 26 0.04 2.56 -11.91
N PHE A 27 1.00 2.94 -11.06
CA PHE A 27 1.05 2.54 -9.66
C PHE A 27 0.46 3.62 -8.77
N VAL A 28 -0.46 3.22 -7.90
CA VAL A 28 -1.23 4.11 -7.01
C VAL A 28 -1.09 3.63 -5.56
N PRO A 29 -0.25 4.26 -4.73
CA PRO A 29 -0.12 3.92 -3.32
C PRO A 29 -1.45 4.10 -2.57
N PHE A 30 -1.66 3.33 -1.50
CA PHE A 30 -2.82 3.42 -0.60
C PHE A 30 -4.19 3.26 -1.27
N SER A 31 -4.22 2.67 -2.46
CA SER A 31 -5.43 2.22 -3.14
C SER A 31 -5.78 0.78 -2.78
N CYS A 32 -7.05 0.41 -2.94
CA CYS A 32 -7.58 -0.93 -2.74
C CYS A 32 -8.11 -1.46 -4.08
N PRO A 33 -7.92 -2.76 -4.41
CA PRO A 33 -8.56 -3.36 -5.58
C PRO A 33 -10.07 -3.11 -5.56
N GLY A 34 -10.62 -2.65 -6.68
CA GLY A 34 -12.03 -2.25 -6.83
C GLY A 34 -12.33 -0.79 -6.47
N ASP A 35 -11.36 0.00 -5.99
CA ASP A 35 -11.56 1.44 -5.82
C ASP A 35 -11.73 2.11 -7.19
N GLU A 36 -12.75 2.95 -7.34
CA GLU A 36 -12.85 3.94 -8.42
C GLU A 36 -12.31 5.28 -7.90
N VAL A 37 -11.23 5.76 -8.50
CA VAL A 37 -10.46 6.89 -7.98
C VAL A 37 -10.18 7.92 -9.05
N ARG A 38 -10.19 9.18 -8.63
CA ARG A 38 -9.57 10.28 -9.36
C ARG A 38 -8.10 10.36 -8.97
N LEU A 39 -7.24 10.40 -9.97
CA LEU A 39 -5.80 10.34 -9.82
C LEU A 39 -5.14 11.66 -10.19
N ARG A 40 -4.11 12.02 -9.43
CA ARG A 40 -3.14 13.07 -9.76
C ARG A 40 -1.81 12.42 -10.11
N MET A 41 -1.33 12.64 -11.33
CA MET A 41 -0.06 12.08 -11.78
C MET A 41 1.12 12.68 -11.01
N THR A 42 1.95 11.85 -10.42
CA THR A 42 3.13 12.26 -9.64
C THR A 42 4.44 11.96 -10.35
N GLY A 43 4.43 11.06 -11.33
CA GLY A 43 5.62 10.72 -12.11
C GLY A 43 5.30 9.94 -13.37
N GLN A 44 6.11 10.13 -14.40
CA GLN A 44 6.05 9.37 -15.64
C GLN A 44 7.43 8.80 -15.97
N LYS A 45 7.50 7.50 -16.18
CA LYS A 45 8.67 6.79 -16.69
C LYS A 45 8.34 6.20 -18.06
N LYS A 46 9.33 5.64 -18.77
CA LYS A 46 9.10 5.07 -20.11
C LYS A 46 8.05 3.95 -20.09
N SER A 47 8.11 3.05 -19.11
CA SER A 47 7.29 1.84 -19.04
C SER A 47 6.09 1.92 -18.09
N TYR A 48 6.07 2.87 -17.16
CA TYR A 48 5.00 3.02 -16.18
C TYR A 48 4.87 4.46 -15.72
N SER A 49 3.78 4.76 -15.04
CA SER A 49 3.53 6.03 -14.37
C SER A 49 3.24 5.79 -12.89
N THR A 50 3.39 6.83 -12.09
CA THR A 50 2.95 6.85 -10.68
C THR A 50 1.93 7.96 -10.50
N ALA A 51 0.94 7.70 -9.66
CA ALA A 51 -0.07 8.67 -9.29
C ALA A 51 -0.42 8.53 -7.82
N GLU A 52 -1.06 9.56 -7.29
CA GLU A 52 -1.69 9.53 -5.98
C GLU A 52 -3.20 9.74 -6.13
N ILE A 53 -3.96 9.23 -5.16
CA ILE A 53 -5.40 9.41 -5.12
C ILE A 53 -5.67 10.85 -4.72
N SER A 54 -6.30 11.63 -5.62
CA SER A 54 -6.83 12.95 -5.26
C SER A 54 -8.21 12.84 -4.63
N GLU A 55 -8.99 11.84 -5.05
CA GLU A 55 -10.34 11.59 -4.54
C GLU A 55 -10.74 10.13 -4.78
N ILE A 56 -11.43 9.52 -3.82
CA ILE A 56 -12.08 8.22 -3.98
C ILE A 56 -13.52 8.50 -4.38
N LEU A 57 -13.88 8.15 -5.62
CA LEU A 57 -15.23 8.36 -6.15
C LEU A 57 -16.17 7.26 -5.68
N GLN A 58 -15.70 6.01 -5.75
CA GLN A 58 -16.40 4.86 -5.20
C GLN A 58 -15.40 3.97 -4.45
N PRO A 59 -15.52 3.83 -3.12
CA PRO A 59 -14.64 2.96 -2.36
C PRO A 59 -14.95 1.50 -2.66
N SER A 60 -13.91 0.68 -2.76
CA SER A 60 -14.03 -0.77 -2.85
C SER A 60 -14.77 -1.33 -1.63
N PRO A 61 -15.60 -2.38 -1.79
CA PRO A 61 -16.18 -3.11 -0.65
C PRO A 61 -15.12 -3.77 0.24
N TYR A 62 -13.89 -3.94 -0.26
CA TYR A 62 -12.76 -4.52 0.47
C TYR A 62 -11.98 -3.50 1.29
N ARG A 63 -12.34 -2.22 1.20
CA ARG A 63 -11.69 -1.15 1.95
C ARG A 63 -12.17 -1.18 3.41
N THR A 64 -11.25 -0.92 4.33
CA THR A 64 -11.55 -0.75 5.76
C THR A 64 -10.88 0.52 6.28
N ILE A 65 -11.34 1.01 7.43
CA ILE A 65 -10.74 2.17 8.08
C ILE A 65 -9.47 1.71 8.81
N PRO A 66 -8.29 2.28 8.50
CA PRO A 66 -7.06 1.97 9.22
C PRO A 66 -7.20 2.27 10.71
N VAL A 67 -6.76 1.34 11.57
CA VAL A 67 -6.75 1.54 13.03
C VAL A 67 -5.68 2.54 13.50
N CYS A 68 -4.63 2.74 12.71
CA CYS A 68 -3.52 3.64 13.03
C CYS A 68 -3.79 5.05 12.48
N SER A 69 -3.83 6.05 13.37
CA SER A 69 -4.10 7.45 13.01
C SER A 69 -3.09 8.09 12.05
N ILE A 70 -1.86 7.58 12.01
CA ILE A 70 -0.80 8.07 11.12
C ILE A 70 -0.58 7.19 9.88
N PHE A 71 -1.48 6.24 9.61
CA PHE A 71 -1.44 5.43 8.40
C PHE A 71 -1.44 6.32 7.15
N GLY A 72 -0.67 5.95 6.13
CA GLY A 72 -0.47 6.78 4.92
C GLY A 72 0.67 7.79 5.05
N ALA A 73 0.90 8.35 6.25
CA ALA A 73 2.05 9.21 6.51
C ALA A 73 3.28 8.39 6.92
N CYS A 74 3.12 7.52 7.91
CA CYS A 74 4.16 6.60 8.39
C CYS A 74 4.44 5.48 7.37
N GLY A 75 5.72 5.18 7.12
CA GLY A 75 6.14 4.11 6.21
C GLY A 75 6.04 2.68 6.78
N GLY A 76 5.46 2.50 7.96
CA GLY A 76 5.50 1.21 8.69
C GLY A 76 4.45 0.17 8.28
N CYS A 77 3.33 0.61 7.70
CA CYS A 77 2.24 -0.26 7.25
C CYS A 77 1.76 0.19 5.86
N SER A 78 1.47 -0.76 4.97
CA SER A 78 1.06 -0.46 3.60
C SER A 78 -0.42 -0.75 3.33
N TRP A 79 -1.05 -1.71 4.03
CA TRP A 79 -2.35 -2.30 3.64
C TRP A 79 -3.43 -2.19 4.72
N GLN A 80 -3.28 -1.35 5.75
CA GLN A 80 -4.29 -1.27 6.83
C GLN A 80 -5.67 -0.82 6.32
N HIS A 81 -5.73 -0.17 5.16
CA HIS A 81 -6.98 0.21 4.51
C HIS A 81 -7.66 -0.93 3.74
N ILE A 82 -7.14 -2.16 3.78
CA ILE A 82 -7.66 -3.33 3.08
C ILE A 82 -8.06 -4.39 4.10
N GLN A 83 -9.25 -4.97 3.95
CA GLN A 83 -9.74 -6.05 4.81
C GLN A 83 -8.76 -7.24 4.86
N TYR A 84 -8.56 -7.81 6.04
CA TYR A 84 -7.53 -8.82 6.26
C TYR A 84 -7.64 -10.07 5.36
N PRO A 85 -8.83 -10.66 5.11
CA PRO A 85 -8.97 -11.78 4.19
C PRO A 85 -8.48 -11.45 2.77
N VAL A 86 -8.73 -10.22 2.31
CA VAL A 86 -8.29 -9.74 1.00
C VAL A 86 -6.78 -9.55 0.97
N GLN A 87 -6.17 -9.11 2.09
CA GLN A 87 -4.71 -9.06 2.19
C GLN A 87 -4.08 -10.45 2.02
N LEU A 88 -4.67 -11.50 2.58
CA LEU A 88 -4.15 -12.87 2.46
C LEU A 88 -4.22 -13.37 1.03
N GLU A 89 -5.33 -13.13 0.33
CA GLU A 89 -5.49 -13.53 -1.06
C GLU A 89 -4.57 -12.73 -1.99
N GLN A 90 -4.47 -11.41 -1.82
CA GLN A 90 -3.57 -10.58 -2.62
C GLN A 90 -2.10 -11.01 -2.43
N LYS A 91 -1.67 -11.36 -1.21
CA LYS A 91 -0.31 -11.91 -0.97
C LYS A 91 -0.09 -13.22 -1.72
N ARG A 92 -1.07 -14.12 -1.70
CA ARG A 92 -1.01 -15.40 -2.43
C ARG A 92 -0.88 -15.16 -3.93
N GLN A 93 -1.69 -14.26 -4.49
CA GLN A 93 -1.67 -13.90 -5.90
C GLN A 93 -0.33 -13.28 -6.32
N ILE A 94 0.20 -12.33 -5.54
CA ILE A 94 1.51 -11.72 -5.80
C ILE A 94 2.61 -12.79 -5.77
N PHE A 95 2.56 -13.71 -4.82
CA PHE A 95 3.54 -14.80 -4.72
C PHE A 95 3.44 -15.77 -5.90
N ALA A 96 2.22 -16.18 -6.27
CA ALA A 96 1.98 -17.03 -7.42
C ALA A 96 2.41 -16.38 -8.74
N GLU A 97 2.09 -15.11 -8.97
CA GLU A 97 2.57 -14.35 -10.14
C GLU A 97 4.10 -14.30 -10.19
N THR A 98 4.75 -14.13 -9.03
CA THR A 98 6.21 -14.09 -8.91
C THR A 98 6.82 -15.43 -9.32
N LEU A 99 6.29 -16.53 -8.79
CA LEU A 99 6.76 -17.89 -9.11
C LEU A 99 6.50 -18.26 -10.57
N TRP A 100 5.33 -17.89 -11.12
CA TRP A 100 5.03 -18.09 -12.53
C TRP A 100 6.05 -17.38 -13.43
N ARG A 101 6.37 -16.10 -13.14
CA ARG A 101 7.31 -15.32 -13.95
C ARG A 101 8.75 -15.82 -13.83
N GLY A 102 9.18 -16.22 -12.64
CA GLY A 102 10.55 -16.65 -12.37
C GLY A 102 10.85 -18.11 -12.71
N ALA A 103 9.88 -19.00 -12.49
CA ALA A 103 10.09 -20.45 -12.52
C ALA A 103 8.97 -21.24 -13.22
N ARG A 104 7.95 -20.57 -13.80
CA ARG A 104 6.80 -21.21 -14.48
C ARG A 104 5.99 -22.17 -13.59
N VAL A 105 6.05 -21.99 -12.28
CA VAL A 105 5.17 -22.72 -11.34
C VAL A 105 3.75 -22.18 -11.48
N VAL A 106 2.79 -23.09 -11.68
CA VAL A 106 1.37 -22.73 -11.82
C VAL A 106 0.76 -22.33 -10.48
N ALA A 107 -0.22 -21.42 -10.51
CA ALA A 107 -0.81 -20.87 -9.30
C ALA A 107 -1.52 -21.91 -8.41
N ASP A 108 -1.99 -23.01 -9.00
CA ASP A 108 -2.70 -24.08 -8.27
C ASP A 108 -1.79 -24.85 -7.31
N LEU A 109 -0.47 -24.80 -7.52
CA LEU A 109 0.51 -25.37 -6.60
C LEU A 109 0.83 -24.43 -5.42
N VAL A 110 0.28 -23.21 -5.42
CA VAL A 110 0.48 -22.23 -4.36
C VAL A 110 -0.68 -22.28 -3.38
N SER A 111 -0.40 -22.88 -2.22
CA SER A 111 -1.32 -22.96 -1.09
C SER A 111 -1.81 -21.59 -0.60
N ALA A 112 -2.93 -21.59 0.11
CA ALA A 112 -3.45 -20.40 0.77
C ALA A 112 -2.43 -19.79 1.75
N THR A 113 -2.41 -18.45 1.84
CA THR A 113 -1.58 -17.74 2.81
C THR A 113 -2.02 -18.09 4.22
N VAL A 114 -1.09 -18.55 5.05
CA VAL A 114 -1.35 -18.80 6.48
C VAL A 114 -1.60 -17.47 7.18
N ALA A 115 -2.77 -17.33 7.81
CA ALA A 115 -3.13 -16.16 8.58
C ALA A 115 -2.31 -16.05 9.87
N SER A 116 -2.00 -14.83 10.27
CA SER A 116 -1.49 -14.56 11.62
C SER A 116 -2.60 -14.79 12.63
N PRO A 117 -2.32 -15.39 13.81
CA PRO A 117 -3.31 -15.48 14.89
C PRO A 117 -3.71 -14.10 15.43
N LEU A 118 -2.87 -13.08 15.20
CA LEU A 118 -3.11 -11.69 15.60
C LEU A 118 -2.92 -10.75 14.41
N GLU A 119 -3.96 -10.02 14.02
CA GLU A 119 -3.88 -8.98 12.97
C GLU A 119 -3.12 -7.73 13.45
N TYR A 120 -3.23 -7.42 14.74
CA TYR A 120 -2.61 -6.27 15.41
C TYR A 120 -1.87 -6.72 16.68
N GLY A 121 -0.93 -5.90 17.16
CA GLY A 121 -0.15 -6.21 18.38
C GLY A 121 0.85 -7.35 18.23
N TYR A 122 1.02 -7.93 17.03
CA TYR A 122 1.90 -9.07 16.80
C TYR A 122 3.41 -8.74 16.86
N ARG A 123 3.80 -7.46 16.74
CA ARG A 123 5.22 -7.06 16.79
C ARG A 123 5.70 -7.00 18.24
N SER A 124 6.58 -7.93 18.61
CA SER A 124 7.24 -7.96 19.93
C SER A 124 8.39 -6.97 20.08
N ARG A 125 8.87 -6.38 18.97
CA ARG A 125 9.96 -5.41 18.95
C ARG A 125 9.62 -4.22 18.05
N VAL A 126 10.00 -3.03 18.51
CA VAL A 126 9.91 -1.76 17.76
C VAL A 126 11.22 -1.02 17.87
N GLN A 127 11.61 -0.30 16.80
CA GLN A 127 12.74 0.63 16.83
C GLN A 127 12.23 2.03 16.52
N PHE A 128 12.23 2.89 17.52
CA PHE A 128 11.88 4.30 17.34
C PHE A 128 13.02 5.08 16.70
N LYS A 129 12.64 6.05 15.88
CA LYS A 129 13.51 7.08 15.32
C LYS A 129 13.28 8.35 16.11
N VAL A 130 14.37 8.99 16.49
CA VAL A 130 14.36 10.23 17.27
C VAL A 130 15.00 11.32 16.42
N SER A 131 14.35 12.46 16.33
CA SER A 131 14.85 13.64 15.64
C SER A 131 14.52 14.88 16.45
N SER A 132 15.46 15.83 16.51
CA SER A 132 15.27 17.13 17.13
C SER A 132 15.57 18.22 16.11
N ASN A 133 14.65 19.17 15.94
CA ASN A 133 14.85 20.33 15.07
C ASN A 133 14.22 21.57 15.71
N ARG A 134 15.01 22.65 15.86
CA ARG A 134 14.58 23.95 16.42
C ARG A 134 13.81 23.82 17.75
N GLY A 135 14.25 22.91 18.62
CA GLY A 135 13.62 22.68 19.94
C GLY A 135 12.42 21.72 19.95
N TYR A 136 11.97 21.23 18.80
CA TYR A 136 10.90 20.22 18.72
C TYR A 136 11.49 18.82 18.63
N LEU A 137 11.21 18.00 19.64
CA LEU A 137 11.54 16.58 19.67
C LEU A 137 10.45 15.77 18.96
N ARG A 138 10.85 14.90 18.04
CA ARG A 138 9.97 13.92 17.40
C ARG A 138 10.46 12.52 17.67
N ILE A 139 9.54 11.65 18.07
CA ILE A 139 9.82 10.24 18.35
C ILE A 139 8.77 9.40 17.64
N GLY A 140 9.22 8.55 16.73
CA GLY A 140 8.30 7.68 15.99
C GLY A 140 8.98 6.95 14.84
N PHE A 141 8.42 7.06 13.64
CA PHE A 141 8.86 6.30 12.47
C PHE A 141 9.13 7.22 11.29
N TYR A 142 9.90 6.76 10.33
CA TYR A 142 10.09 7.54 9.11
C TYR A 142 8.81 7.59 8.27
N ARG A 143 8.54 8.77 7.68
CA ARG A 143 7.54 8.89 6.62
C ARG A 143 7.96 8.05 5.41
N SER A 144 6.97 7.52 4.70
CA SER A 144 7.22 6.67 3.52
C SER A 144 8.17 7.36 2.52
N GLY A 145 9.27 6.69 2.16
CA GLY A 145 10.24 7.19 1.19
C GLY A 145 11.14 8.36 1.66
N THR A 146 11.19 8.68 2.97
CA THR A 146 12.01 9.79 3.48
C THR A 146 12.75 9.44 4.77
N HIS A 147 13.61 10.35 5.25
CA HIS A 147 14.22 10.30 6.60
C HIS A 147 13.57 11.27 7.60
N VAL A 148 12.37 11.77 7.29
CA VAL A 148 11.60 12.66 8.17
C VAL A 148 10.85 11.80 9.19
N VAL A 149 11.05 12.08 10.49
CA VAL A 149 10.36 11.37 11.57
C VAL A 149 8.94 11.91 11.73
N GLU A 150 7.96 11.01 11.64
CA GLU A 150 6.56 11.18 12.04
C GLU A 150 6.39 10.66 13.47
N ASN A 151 5.66 11.38 14.31
CA ASN A 151 5.43 10.95 15.70
C ASN A 151 4.62 9.66 15.72
N ALA A 152 4.94 8.78 16.68
CA ALA A 152 4.13 7.59 16.91
C ALA A 152 2.69 8.00 17.31
N PRO A 153 1.68 7.17 17.01
CA PRO A 153 0.33 7.41 17.50
C PRO A 153 0.35 7.50 19.02
N ASN A 154 -0.26 8.54 19.59
CA ASN A 154 -0.29 8.83 21.03
C ASN A 154 1.06 9.23 21.65
N GLY A 155 1.97 9.82 20.86
CA GLY A 155 3.22 10.44 21.31
C GLY A 155 3.23 11.95 21.13
#